data_AF-A0A8S0YAI1-F1
#
_entry.id   AF-A0A8S0YAI1-F1
#
_cell.length_a   1.000
_cell.length_b   1.000
_cell.length_c   1.000
_cell.angle_alpha   90.00
_cell.angle_beta   90.00
_cell.angle_gamma   90.00
#
_symmetry.space_group_name_H-M   'P 1'
#
loop_
_entity.id
_entity.type
_entity.pdbx_description
1 polymer ?
#
loop_
_entity_poly.entity_id
_entity_poly.type
_entity_poly.pdbx_seq_one_letter_code
_entity_poly.pdbx_strand_id
1 'polypeptide(L)'
;MQKYSVNQHLIETLLSYVRAGEIAIPEIQRPFVWDSSKVRDLMDSLYQGYPIGYVIAWQNPNVRLKNGGISQGKKILIDGQQRVTALTAAILGEYVVNKTYQRVKIKIAFNPMDEIFEVQNSAMENYQRHFGAQPYCKAWIHQWRAVLIFMYFWQPRSRLMTKASCQKM
;
A
#
# COMPACT_ATOMS: atom_id res chain seq x y z
N MET A 1 8.07 -33.23 -0.38
CA MET A 1 8.75 -32.02 0.12
C MET A 1 8.07 -30.79 -0.47
N GLN A 2 7.64 -29.86 0.38
CA GLN A 2 7.05 -28.60 -0.06
C GLN A 2 8.16 -27.71 -0.62
N LYS A 3 8.12 -27.39 -1.92
CA LYS A 3 9.17 -26.60 -2.61
C LYS A 3 8.98 -25.09 -2.47
N TYR A 4 7.79 -24.64 -2.09
CA TYR A 4 7.41 -23.25 -1.91
C TYR A 4 6.31 -23.14 -0.85
N SER A 5 6.21 -22.00 -0.16
CA SER A 5 5.14 -21.69 0.78
C SER A 5 4.34 -20.50 0.26
N VAL A 6 3.01 -20.61 0.21
CA VAL A 6 2.11 -19.49 -0.10
C VAL A 6 1.55 -18.97 1.21
N ASN A 7 1.84 -17.71 1.54
CA ASN A 7 1.39 -17.06 2.76
C ASN A 7 0.51 -15.85 2.43
N GLN A 8 -0.55 -15.65 3.19
CA GLN A 8 -1.37 -14.44 3.13
C GLN A 8 -0.90 -13.47 4.21
N HIS A 9 -0.47 -12.27 3.80
CA HIS A 9 -0.04 -11.22 4.70
C HIS A 9 -0.80 -9.94 4.40
N LEU A 10 -1.02 -9.13 5.43
CA LEU A 10 -1.56 -7.79 5.28
C LEU A 10 -0.57 -6.90 4.53
N ILE A 11 -1.09 -5.94 3.77
CA ILE A 11 -0.28 -4.97 3.02
C ILE A 11 0.61 -4.17 3.97
N GLU A 12 0.09 -3.79 5.13
CA GLU A 12 0.86 -3.10 6.17
C GLU A 12 2.06 -3.93 6.65
N THR A 13 1.87 -5.24 6.83
CA THR A 13 2.96 -6.15 7.22
C THR A 13 4.01 -6.25 6.12
N LEU A 14 3.59 -6.35 4.85
CA LEU A 14 4.50 -6.36 3.71
C LEU A 14 5.33 -5.06 3.63
N LEU A 15 4.67 -3.90 3.75
CA LEU A 15 5.34 -2.60 3.74
C LEU A 15 6.27 -2.41 4.93
N SER A 16 5.90 -2.96 6.09
CA SER A 16 6.76 -2.96 7.28
C SER A 16 8.04 -3.75 7.04
N TYR A 17 7.96 -4.92 6.39
CA TYR A 17 9.14 -5.71 6.03
C TYR A 17 10.05 -5.01 5.00
N VAL A 18 9.46 -4.29 4.04
CA VAL A 18 10.21 -3.49 3.08
C VAL A 18 10.93 -2.34 3.79
N ARG A 19 10.21 -1.60 4.65
CA ARG A 19 10.76 -0.47 5.43
C ARG A 19 11.86 -0.93 6.40
N ALA A 20 11.68 -2.08 7.05
CA ALA A 20 12.67 -2.67 7.94
C ALA A 20 13.89 -3.25 7.21
N GLY A 21 13.87 -3.31 5.87
CA GLY A 21 14.94 -3.90 5.06
C GLY A 21 15.00 -5.43 5.13
N GLU A 22 13.98 -6.08 5.71
CA GLU A 22 13.86 -7.55 5.72
C GLU A 22 13.62 -8.10 4.32
N ILE A 23 12.82 -7.39 3.52
CA ILE A 23 12.64 -7.65 2.09
C ILE A 23 13.51 -6.66 1.33
N ALA A 24 14.60 -7.14 0.75
CA ALA A 24 15.37 -6.39 -0.22
C ALA A 24 14.63 -6.37 -1.56
N ILE A 25 14.34 -5.17 -2.03
CA ILE A 25 13.99 -4.91 -3.42
C ILE A 25 15.31 -4.79 -4.18
N PRO A 26 15.64 -5.69 -5.12
CA PRO A 26 16.86 -5.56 -5.90
C PRO A 26 16.82 -4.29 -6.75
N GLU A 27 17.58 -3.28 -6.32
CA GLU A 27 17.64 -1.95 -6.93
C GLU A 27 18.28 -1.97 -8.34
N ILE A 28 19.06 -3.01 -8.63
CA ILE A 28 19.98 -3.08 -9.77
C ILE A 28 19.32 -3.32 -11.13
N GLN A 29 18.03 -3.69 -11.24
CA GLN A 29 17.54 -4.19 -12.55
C GLN A 29 16.34 -3.57 -13.24
N ARG A 30 15.47 -2.74 -12.66
CA ARG A 30 14.46 -2.01 -13.46
C ARG A 30 14.07 -0.68 -12.81
N PRO A 31 14.14 0.46 -13.54
CA PRO A 31 13.54 1.69 -13.05
C PRO A 31 12.02 1.50 -12.88
N PHE A 32 11.41 2.36 -12.08
CA PHE A 32 9.97 2.36 -11.92
C PHE A 32 9.31 2.85 -13.22
N VAL A 33 8.46 2.02 -13.82
CA VAL A 33 7.85 2.29 -15.14
C VAL A 33 6.36 2.57 -15.06
N TRP A 34 5.74 2.41 -13.90
CA TRP A 34 4.34 2.76 -13.70
C TRP A 34 4.18 4.28 -13.61
N ASP A 35 3.15 4.78 -14.28
CA ASP A 35 2.65 6.14 -14.14
C ASP A 35 1.72 6.24 -12.92
N SER A 36 1.44 7.46 -12.48
CA SER A 36 0.59 7.71 -11.31
C SER A 36 -0.81 7.11 -11.45
N SER A 37 -1.34 7.01 -12.68
CA SER A 37 -2.66 6.40 -12.94
C SER A 37 -2.67 4.92 -12.63
N LYS A 38 -1.65 4.16 -13.02
CA LYS A 38 -1.54 2.74 -12.65
C LYS A 38 -1.40 2.53 -11.15
N VAL A 39 -0.72 3.45 -10.47
CA VAL A 39 -0.64 3.41 -9.00
C VAL A 39 -2.01 3.66 -8.40
N ARG A 40 -2.76 4.68 -8.87
CA ARG A 40 -4.16 4.90 -8.48
C ARG A 40 -5.00 3.64 -8.69
N ASP A 41 -4.95 3.02 -9.87
CA ASP A 41 -5.77 1.85 -10.20
C ASP A 41 -5.44 0.64 -9.31
N LEU A 42 -4.17 0.49 -8.89
CA LEU A 42 -3.79 -0.50 -7.89
C LEU A 42 -4.41 -0.20 -6.52
N MET A 43 -4.43 1.07 -6.09
CA MET A 43 -5.07 1.48 -4.84
C MET A 43 -6.58 1.27 -4.88
N ASP A 44 -7.23 1.63 -5.99
CA ASP A 44 -8.65 1.37 -6.23
C ASP A 44 -8.94 -0.13 -6.14
N SER A 45 -8.13 -0.95 -6.82
CA SER A 45 -8.30 -2.40 -6.83
C SER A 45 -8.17 -3.01 -5.44
N LEU A 46 -7.22 -2.52 -4.64
CA LEU A 46 -7.03 -2.94 -3.26
C LEU A 46 -8.19 -2.54 -2.36
N TYR A 47 -8.70 -1.32 -2.52
CA TYR A 47 -9.82 -0.82 -1.73
C TYR A 47 -11.11 -1.58 -2.02
N GLN A 48 -11.37 -1.91 -3.30
CA GLN A 48 -12.52 -2.69 -3.74
C GLN A 48 -12.38 -4.20 -3.48
N GLY A 49 -11.25 -4.66 -2.94
CA GLY A 49 -11.00 -6.07 -2.64
C GLY A 49 -10.75 -6.95 -3.88
N TYR A 50 -10.38 -6.35 -5.02
CA TYR A 50 -10.05 -7.10 -6.22
C TYR A 50 -8.70 -7.84 -6.09
N PRO A 51 -8.56 -9.01 -6.73
CA PRO A 51 -7.32 -9.77 -6.68
C PRO A 51 -6.20 -9.04 -7.44
N ILE A 52 -5.17 -8.59 -6.72
CA ILE A 52 -4.01 -7.87 -7.30
C ILE A 52 -2.83 -8.78 -7.67
N GLY A 53 -2.99 -10.10 -7.57
CA GLY A 53 -1.98 -11.12 -7.85
C GLY A 53 -1.00 -11.38 -6.69
N TYR A 54 0.00 -12.23 -6.92
CA TYR A 54 0.97 -12.67 -5.90
C TYR A 54 2.26 -11.85 -5.92
N VAL A 55 2.92 -11.74 -4.77
CA VAL A 55 4.29 -11.25 -4.66
C VAL A 55 5.18 -12.44 -4.37
N ILE A 56 6.26 -12.61 -5.14
CA ILE A 56 7.17 -13.75 -5.00
C ILE A 56 8.47 -13.23 -4.40
N ALA A 57 8.85 -13.82 -3.27
CA ALA A 57 10.13 -13.53 -2.62
C ALA A 57 10.89 -14.83 -2.38
N TRP A 58 12.20 -14.78 -2.54
CA TRP A 58 13.11 -15.84 -2.13
C TRP A 58 13.65 -15.53 -0.73
N GLN A 59 13.51 -16.48 0.18
CA GLN A 59 14.02 -16.37 1.54
C GLN A 59 15.26 -17.26 1.69
N ASN A 60 16.37 -16.67 2.12
CA ASN A 60 17.53 -17.43 2.53
C ASN A 60 17.23 -18.28 3.78
N PRO A 61 17.81 -19.47 3.92
CA PRO A 61 17.62 -20.28 5.11
C PRO A 61 18.12 -19.53 6.35
N ASN A 62 17.40 -19.70 7.45
CA ASN A 62 17.80 -19.11 8.72
C ASN A 62 19.08 -19.77 9.22
N VAL A 63 20.12 -18.98 9.46
CA VAL A 63 21.41 -19.48 9.95
C VAL A 63 21.43 -19.40 11.47
N ARG A 64 21.75 -20.51 12.13
CA ARG A 64 22.03 -20.50 13.57
C ARG A 64 23.39 -19.85 13.80
N LEU A 65 23.39 -18.77 14.57
CA LEU A 65 24.60 -18.06 14.94
C LEU A 65 25.28 -18.82 16.10
N LYS A 66 26.61 -18.67 16.23
CA LYS A 66 27.42 -19.38 17.26
C LYS A 66 27.01 -19.04 18.70
N ASN A 67 26.31 -17.92 18.89
CA ASN A 67 25.75 -17.40 20.12
C ASN A 67 24.31 -17.89 20.41
N GLY A 68 23.82 -18.91 19.70
CA GLY A 68 22.51 -19.53 19.95
C GLY A 68 21.30 -18.80 19.36
N GLY A 69 21.49 -17.58 18.85
CA GLY A 69 20.47 -16.84 18.11
C GLY A 69 20.22 -17.40 16.70
N ILE A 70 19.02 -17.22 16.18
CA ILE A 70 18.68 -17.55 14.79
C ILE A 70 18.70 -16.25 13.98
N SER A 71 19.55 -16.17 12.96
CA SER A 71 19.49 -15.08 11.99
C SER A 71 18.35 -15.34 11.01
N GLN A 72 17.38 -14.43 10.94
CA GLN A 72 16.34 -14.44 9.92
C GLN A 72 17.00 -14.18 8.57
N GLY A 73 16.92 -15.15 7.65
CA GLY A 73 17.50 -14.99 6.32
C GLY A 73 16.82 -13.84 5.57
N LYS A 74 17.63 -13.01 4.89
CA LYS A 74 17.14 -11.87 4.11
C LYS A 74 16.21 -12.37 3.00
N LYS A 75 15.04 -11.75 2.86
CA LYS A 75 14.08 -12.01 1.77
C LYS A 75 14.45 -11.13 0.59
N ILE A 76 14.49 -11.70 -0.61
CA ILE A 76 14.76 -10.98 -1.86
C ILE A 76 13.52 -11.05 -2.71
N LEU A 77 13.01 -9.90 -3.12
CA LEU A 77 11.85 -9.80 -4.00
C LEU A 77 12.23 -10.29 -5.41
N ILE A 78 11.56 -11.33 -5.91
CA ILE A 78 11.75 -11.86 -7.27
C ILE A 78 10.72 -11.27 -8.23
N ASP A 79 9.46 -11.17 -7.81
CA ASP A 79 8.36 -10.66 -8.62
C ASP A 79 7.43 -9.77 -7.78
N GLY A 80 6.67 -8.91 -8.45
CA GLY A 80 5.81 -7.91 -7.82
C GLY A 80 6.53 -6.60 -7.49
N GLN A 81 7.76 -6.40 -7.98
CA GLN A 81 8.55 -5.19 -7.71
C GLN A 81 7.78 -3.90 -7.96
N GLN A 82 7.17 -3.72 -9.13
CA GLN A 82 6.44 -2.48 -9.44
C GLN A 82 5.24 -2.28 -8.51
N ARG A 83 4.54 -3.35 -8.10
CA ARG A 83 3.41 -3.27 -7.15
C ARG A 83 3.87 -2.88 -5.75
N VAL A 84 4.90 -3.55 -5.24
CA VAL A 84 5.47 -3.23 -3.91
C VAL A 84 6.00 -1.81 -3.90
N THR A 85 6.76 -1.40 -4.92
CA THR A 85 7.27 -0.03 -5.04
C THR A 85 6.14 1.00 -5.16
N ALA A 86 5.07 0.71 -5.93
CA ALA A 86 3.91 1.59 -6.04
C ALA A 86 3.21 1.80 -4.68
N LEU A 87 3.03 0.72 -3.90
CA LEU A 87 2.44 0.78 -2.57
C LEU A 87 3.32 1.57 -1.60
N THR A 88 4.62 1.32 -1.61
CA THR A 88 5.59 2.08 -0.81
C THR A 88 5.54 3.57 -1.17
N ALA A 89 5.53 3.91 -2.46
CA ALA A 89 5.47 5.29 -2.92
C ALA A 89 4.17 6.00 -2.53
N ALA A 90 3.02 5.35 -2.75
CA ALA A 90 1.71 5.95 -2.50
C ALA A 90 1.38 6.04 -0.99
N ILE A 91 1.69 4.99 -0.22
CA ILE A 91 1.29 4.89 1.19
C ILE A 91 2.34 5.53 2.10
N LEU A 92 3.62 5.30 1.85
CA LEU A 92 4.71 5.85 2.67
C LEU A 92 5.17 7.23 2.16
N GLY A 93 4.76 7.64 0.96
CA GLY A 93 5.14 8.93 0.38
C GLY A 93 6.61 9.00 -0.03
N GLU A 94 7.24 7.85 -0.28
CA GLU A 94 8.64 7.75 -0.67
C GLU A 94 8.86 8.20 -2.13
N TYR A 95 10.07 8.68 -2.41
CA TYR A 95 10.47 9.04 -3.77
C TYR A 95 10.86 7.79 -4.55
N VAL A 96 10.36 7.66 -5.77
CA VAL A 96 10.73 6.58 -6.68
C VAL A 96 11.52 7.11 -7.87
N VAL A 97 12.45 6.30 -8.37
CA VAL A 97 13.23 6.63 -9.56
C VAL A 97 12.52 6.07 -10.79
N ASN A 98 12.06 6.96 -11.68
CA ASN A 98 11.35 6.55 -12.88
C ASN A 98 12.32 6.08 -13.99
N LYS A 99 11.77 5.66 -15.14
CA LYS A 99 12.55 5.26 -16.33
C LYS A 99 13.52 6.32 -16.89
N THR A 100 13.29 7.60 -16.59
CA THR A 100 14.17 8.70 -16.98
C THR A 100 15.19 9.04 -15.88
N TYR A 101 15.36 8.16 -14.88
CA TYR A 101 16.24 8.35 -13.73
C TYR A 101 15.93 9.60 -12.88
N GLN A 102 14.68 10.08 -12.95
CA GLN A 102 14.22 11.20 -12.15
C GLN A 102 13.55 10.69 -10.88
N ARG A 103 13.86 11.36 -9.75
CA ARG A 103 13.17 11.14 -8.48
C ARG A 103 11.80 11.82 -8.56
N VAL A 104 10.75 11.01 -8.65
CA VAL A 104 9.37 11.48 -8.67
C VAL A 104 8.67 11.07 -7.39
N LYS A 105 7.76 11.94 -6.93
CA LYS A 105 6.88 11.64 -5.81
C LYS A 105 5.49 11.39 -6.34
N ILE A 106 4.96 10.19 -6.07
CA ILE A 106 3.62 9.82 -6.48
C ILE A 106 2.68 10.21 -5.36
N LYS A 107 1.74 11.09 -5.66
CA LYS A 107 0.75 11.57 -4.71
C LYS A 107 -0.63 11.12 -5.18
N ILE A 108 -1.24 10.23 -4.40
CA ILE A 108 -2.60 9.75 -4.64
C ILE A 108 -3.49 10.35 -3.55
N ALA A 109 -4.63 10.90 -3.96
CA ALA A 109 -5.67 11.40 -3.09
C ALA A 109 -6.84 10.43 -3.05
N PHE A 110 -7.56 10.37 -1.93
CA PHE A 110 -8.77 9.56 -1.78
C PHE A 110 -9.94 10.46 -1.39
N ASN A 111 -11.04 10.38 -2.14
CA ASN A 111 -12.30 11.03 -1.81
C ASN A 111 -13.12 10.10 -0.90
N PRO A 112 -13.31 10.39 0.39
CA PRO A 112 -14.12 9.55 1.26
C PRO A 112 -15.63 9.65 1.00
N MET A 113 -16.11 10.65 0.26
CA MET A 113 -17.54 10.79 -0.05
C MET A 113 -17.95 9.90 -1.22
N ASP A 114 -17.10 9.85 -2.25
CA ASP A 114 -17.34 9.06 -3.46
C ASP A 114 -16.56 7.73 -3.46
N GLU A 115 -15.69 7.53 -2.48
CA GLU A 115 -14.80 6.36 -2.33
C GLU A 115 -13.87 6.10 -3.54
N ILE A 116 -13.43 7.17 -4.20
CA ILE A 116 -12.60 7.12 -5.41
C ILE A 116 -11.18 7.63 -5.13
N PHE A 117 -10.18 6.98 -5.73
CA PHE A 117 -8.81 7.48 -5.74
C PHE A 117 -8.55 8.38 -6.96
N GLU A 118 -7.76 9.43 -6.76
CA GLU A 118 -7.35 10.35 -7.83
C GLU A 118 -5.85 10.65 -7.77
N VAL A 119 -5.24 10.89 -8.92
CA VAL A 119 -3.86 11.39 -8.98
C VAL A 119 -3.87 12.87 -8.59
N GLN A 120 -3.08 13.23 -7.58
CA GLN A 120 -3.05 14.60 -7.10
C GLN A 120 -2.40 15.52 -8.16
N ASN A 121 -3.17 16.50 -8.63
CA ASN A 121 -2.71 17.52 -9.56
C ASN A 121 -2.35 18.82 -8.83
N SER A 122 -1.52 19.68 -9.47
CA SER A 122 -1.10 20.97 -8.91
C SER A 122 -2.28 21.87 -8.51
N ALA A 123 -3.41 21.78 -9.23
CA ALA A 123 -4.64 22.50 -8.90
C ALA A 123 -5.24 22.05 -7.56
N MET A 124 -5.22 20.74 -7.26
CA MET A 124 -5.70 20.18 -6.00
C MET A 124 -4.78 20.54 -4.84
N GLU A 125 -3.46 20.56 -5.08
CA GLU A 125 -2.47 21.01 -4.07
C GLU A 125 -2.67 22.49 -3.70
N ASN A 126 -2.97 23.34 -4.68
CA ASN A 126 -3.25 24.76 -4.45
C ASN A 126 -4.58 24.98 -3.72
N TYR A 127 -5.62 24.22 -4.07
CA TYR A 127 -6.91 24.27 -3.37
C TYR A 127 -6.77 23.88 -1.89
N GLN A 128 -6.03 22.80 -1.60
CA GLN A 128 -5.74 22.36 -0.24
C GLN A 128 -4.92 23.38 0.58
N ARG A 129 -3.99 24.11 -0.06
CA ARG A 129 -3.22 25.18 0.61
C ARG A 129 -4.08 26.39 0.96
N HIS A 130 -5.03 26.76 0.10
CA HIS A 130 -5.76 28.02 0.21
C HIS A 130 -7.00 27.93 1.11
N PHE A 131 -7.71 26.80 1.10
CA PHE A 131 -9.01 26.67 1.77
C PHE A 131 -8.97 25.97 3.13
N GLY A 132 -7.81 25.50 3.59
CA GLY A 132 -7.74 24.66 4.80
C GLY A 132 -8.33 23.27 4.55
N ALA A 133 -7.71 22.25 5.11
CA ALA A 133 -7.93 20.86 4.70
C ALA A 133 -9.37 20.36 4.93
N GLN A 134 -10.01 19.85 3.87
CA GLN A 134 -10.98 18.74 3.88
C GLN A 134 -11.18 18.20 2.45
N PRO A 135 -11.56 16.92 2.21
CA PRO A 135 -11.38 15.70 3.01
C PRO A 135 -10.26 14.78 2.44
N TYR A 136 -9.46 15.29 1.50
CA TYR A 136 -8.36 14.55 0.89
C TYR A 136 -7.09 14.70 1.74
N CYS A 137 -6.55 13.58 2.26
CA CYS A 137 -5.12 13.43 2.61
C CYS A 137 -4.57 13.73 4.03
N LYS A 138 -5.30 13.61 5.14
CA LYS A 138 -4.61 13.42 6.46
C LYS A 138 -5.10 12.28 7.35
N ALA A 139 -6.34 11.82 7.21
CA ALA A 139 -6.85 10.72 8.03
C ALA A 139 -6.46 9.32 7.50
N TRP A 140 -5.96 9.23 6.26
CA TRP A 140 -5.88 7.97 5.51
C TRP A 140 -4.94 6.94 6.17
N ILE A 141 -3.81 7.34 6.79
CA ILE A 141 -2.92 6.40 7.50
C ILE A 141 -3.55 5.85 8.81
N HIS A 142 -4.44 6.61 9.46
CA HIS A 142 -5.12 6.14 10.68
C HIS A 142 -6.38 5.31 10.38
N GLN A 143 -7.03 5.52 9.23
CA GLN A 143 -8.25 4.81 8.85
C GLN A 143 -7.98 3.38 8.34
N TRP A 144 -6.77 3.07 7.84
CA TRP A 144 -6.35 1.69 7.55
C TRP A 144 -6.18 0.82 8.80
N ARG A 145 -5.90 1.40 9.98
CA ARG A 145 -6.01 0.65 11.26
C ARG A 145 -7.46 0.26 11.56
N ALA A 146 -8.43 1.08 11.14
CA ALA A 146 -9.84 0.85 11.40
C ALA A 146 -10.47 -0.15 10.43
N VAL A 147 -10.01 -0.26 9.17
CA VAL A 147 -10.57 -1.22 8.20
C VAL A 147 -10.33 -2.68 8.62
N LEU A 148 -9.19 -2.99 9.24
CA LEU A 148 -8.95 -4.32 9.81
C LEU A 148 -9.72 -4.57 11.11
N ILE A 149 -9.92 -3.55 11.94
CA ILE A 149 -10.77 -3.64 13.14
C ILE A 149 -12.25 -3.82 12.74
N PHE A 150 -12.72 -3.12 11.71
CA PHE A 150 -14.08 -3.27 11.18
C PHE A 150 -14.28 -4.60 10.45
N MET A 151 -13.29 -5.13 9.73
CA MET A 151 -13.38 -6.49 9.16
C MET A 151 -13.43 -7.59 10.24
N TYR A 152 -12.74 -7.43 11.37
CA TYR A 152 -12.85 -8.37 12.50
C TYR A 152 -14.16 -8.22 13.29
N PHE A 153 -14.78 -7.04 13.29
CA PHE A 153 -16.06 -6.79 14.00
C PHE A 153 -17.31 -7.01 13.12
N TRP A 154 -17.15 -7.03 11.80
CA TRP A 154 -18.24 -7.26 10.84
C TRP A 154 -18.26 -8.72 10.35
N GLN A 155 -18.35 -9.64 11.30
CA GLN A 155 -18.89 -10.97 11.04
C GLN A 155 -20.42 -10.85 11.21
N PRO A 156 -21.23 -11.15 10.18
CA PRO A 156 -22.60 -10.66 10.10
C PRO A 156 -23.52 -11.36 11.10
N ARG A 157 -24.02 -10.62 12.09
CA ARG A 157 -25.32 -10.88 12.70
C ARG A 157 -26.32 -9.87 12.14
N SER A 158 -26.98 -10.30 11.07
CA SER A 158 -28.35 -9.97 10.66
C SER A 158 -28.94 -8.57 10.95
N ARG A 159 -29.40 -7.96 9.84
CA ARG A 159 -30.62 -7.14 9.67
C ARG A 159 -30.67 -5.72 10.24
N LEU A 160 -31.01 -4.83 9.30
CA LEU A 160 -31.81 -3.60 9.39
C LEU A 160 -31.16 -2.41 10.09
N MET A 161 -30.85 -1.35 9.32
CA MET A 161 -31.43 -0.02 9.54
C MET A 161 -31.07 0.96 8.40
N THR A 162 -32.12 1.31 7.66
CA THR A 162 -32.52 2.61 7.07
C THR A 162 -31.51 3.75 6.91
N LYS A 163 -31.49 4.24 5.66
CA LYS A 163 -31.03 5.55 5.15
C LYS A 163 -31.33 6.70 6.11
N ALA A 164 -30.34 7.57 6.35
CA ALA A 164 -30.55 8.90 6.92
C ALA A 164 -30.10 9.97 5.92
N SER A 165 -31.08 10.77 5.50
CA SER A 165 -30.95 11.95 4.65
C SER A 165 -30.13 13.05 5.33
N CYS A 166 -29.22 13.69 4.60
CA CYS A 166 -28.55 14.91 5.01
C CYS A 166 -29.39 16.11 4.54
N GLN A 167 -29.95 16.85 5.50
CA GLN A 167 -30.78 18.03 5.28
C GLN A 167 -30.01 19.25 5.80
N LYS A 168 -29.84 20.22 4.89
CA LYS A 168 -29.40 21.62 5.01
C LYS A 168 -29.12 22.17 6.42
N MET A 169 -27.99 22.88 6.52
CA MET A 169 -27.92 24.23 7.06
C MET A 169 -26.80 25.01 6.38
#